data_AF-A0A3D0JWL5-F1
#
_entry.id   AF-A0A3D0JWL5-F1
#
_cell.length_a   1.000
_cell.length_b   1.000
_cell.length_c   1.000
_cell.angle_alpha   90.00
_cell.angle_beta   90.00
_cell.angle_gamma   90.00
#
_symmetry.space_group_name_H-M   'P 1'
#
loop_
_entity.id
_entity.type
_entity.pdbx_description
1 polymer ?
#
loop_
_entity_poly.entity_id
_entity_poly.type
_entity_poly.pdbx_seq_one_letter_code
_entity_poly.pdbx_strand_id
1 'polypeptide(L)'
;FFLLIEAMTAAGEQLGLPRETAARLSIQTALGAARMASESDVDAAELRRRVTSPNGTTEAAIKTFQAGGFEALVQQALNAAANRSAELAEQLGQ
;
A
#
# COMPACT_ATOMS: atom_id res chain seq x y z
N PHE A 1 1.94 5.77 2.45
CA PHE A 1 2.09 4.57 3.30
C PHE A 1 1.45 4.69 4.67
N PHE A 2 1.59 5.80 5.42
CA PHE A 2 1.03 5.90 6.78
C PHE A 2 -0.48 5.63 6.86
N LEU A 3 -1.29 6.19 5.95
CA LEU A 3 -2.74 5.89 5.88
C LEU A 3 -3.03 4.40 5.68
N LEU A 4 -2.21 3.70 4.87
CA LEU A 4 -2.36 2.27 4.66
C LEU A 4 -1.97 1.48 5.92
N ILE A 5 -0.89 1.87 6.61
CA ILE A 5 -0.47 1.26 7.88
C ILE A 5 -1.54 1.43 8.95
N GLU A 6 -2.16 2.61 9.04
CA GLU A 6 -3.29 2.89 9.93
C GLU A 6 -4.48 1.98 9.61
N ALA A 7 -4.88 1.90 8.34
CA ALA A 7 -5.98 1.03 7.91
C ALA A 7 -5.69 -0.46 8.17
N MET A 8 -4.47 -0.93 7.89
CA MET A 8 -4.04 -2.30 8.18
C MET A 8 -4.05 -2.59 9.69
N THR A 9 -3.64 -1.62 10.52
CA THR A 9 -3.67 -1.75 11.98
C THR A 9 -5.09 -1.90 12.49
N ALA A 10 -6.00 -1.02 12.05
CA ALA A 10 -7.41 -1.07 12.43
C ALA A 10 -8.09 -2.37 11.95
N ALA A 11 -7.80 -2.83 10.73
CA ALA A 11 -8.31 -4.10 10.22
C ALA A 11 -7.77 -5.28 11.04
N GLY A 12 -6.49 -5.28 11.41
CA GLY A 12 -5.90 -6.29 12.28
C GLY A 12 -6.57 -6.37 13.65
N GLU A 13 -6.91 -5.22 14.24
CA GLU A 13 -7.67 -5.15 15.50
C GLU A 13 -9.07 -5.76 15.36
N GLN A 14 -9.78 -5.44 14.29
CA GLN A 14 -11.10 -6.02 14.00
C GLN A 14 -11.05 -7.53 13.78
N LEU A 15 -9.91 -8.04 13.29
CA LEU A 15 -9.64 -9.48 13.14
C LEU A 15 -9.16 -10.15 14.44
N GLY A 16 -9.13 -9.42 15.56
CA GLY A 16 -8.85 -9.94 16.90
C GLY A 16 -7.41 -9.79 17.38
N LEU A 17 -6.55 -9.07 16.65
CA LEU A 17 -5.20 -8.79 17.13
C LEU A 17 -5.21 -7.67 18.18
N PRO A 18 -4.36 -7.73 19.21
CA PRO A 18 -4.10 -6.56 20.05
C PRO A 18 -3.57 -5.40 19.19
N ARG A 19 -4.04 -4.18 19.44
CA ARG A 19 -3.65 -2.96 18.70
C ARG A 19 -2.16 -2.83 18.49
N GLU A 20 -1.38 -3.00 19.56
CA GLU A 20 0.08 -2.91 19.49
C GLU A 20 0.68 -3.96 18.55
N THR A 21 0.14 -5.17 18.55
CA THR A 21 0.56 -6.25 17.65
C THR A 21 0.19 -5.92 16.20
N ALA A 22 -1.04 -5.49 15.94
CA ALA A 22 -1.49 -5.10 14.59
C ALA A 22 -0.65 -3.94 14.03
N ALA A 23 -0.33 -2.95 14.85
CA ALA A 23 0.51 -1.82 14.48
C ALA A 23 1.93 -2.26 14.12
N ARG A 24 2.56 -3.06 14.98
CA ARG A 24 3.90 -3.60 14.74
C ARG A 24 3.96 -4.44 13.46
N LEU A 25 3.00 -5.34 13.26
CA LEU A 25 2.92 -6.17 12.06
C LEU A 25 2.75 -5.32 10.80
N SER A 26 1.87 -4.31 10.83
CA SER A 26 1.64 -3.41 9.68
C SER A 26 2.89 -2.62 9.31
N ILE A 27 3.61 -2.07 10.30
CA ILE A 27 4.86 -1.34 10.09
C ILE A 27 5.94 -2.26 9.52
N GLN A 28 6.15 -3.44 10.13
CA GLN A 28 7.18 -4.38 9.67
C GLN A 28 6.87 -4.94 8.27
N THR A 29 5.59 -5.15 7.95
CA THR A 29 5.15 -5.54 6.60
C THR A 29 5.51 -4.47 5.57
N ALA A 30 5.19 -3.21 5.85
CA ALA A 30 5.54 -2.10 4.97
C ALA A 30 7.06 -1.95 4.79
N LEU A 31 7.82 -2.02 5.89
CA LEU A 31 9.27 -1.93 5.88
C LEU A 31 9.92 -3.08 5.07
N GLY A 32 9.49 -4.32 5.32
CA GLY A 32 10.01 -5.50 4.62
C GLY A 32 9.72 -5.46 3.13
N ALA A 33 8.50 -5.06 2.74
CA ALA A 33 8.13 -4.91 1.33
C ALA A 33 8.95 -3.83 0.63
N ALA A 34 9.11 -2.65 1.25
CA ALA A 34 9.90 -1.55 0.69
C ALA A 34 11.37 -1.95 0.55
N ARG A 35 11.94 -2.61 1.57
CA ARG A 35 13.32 -3.10 1.54
C ARG A 35 13.52 -4.12 0.42
N MET A 36 12.64 -5.12 0.32
CA MET A 36 12.70 -6.12 -0.74
C MET A 36 12.62 -5.48 -2.13
N ALA A 37 11.72 -4.51 -2.33
CA ALA A 37 11.61 -3.80 -3.60
C ALA A 37 12.85 -2.96 -3.93
N SER A 38 13.51 -2.35 -2.94
CA SER A 38 14.71 -1.54 -3.15
C SER A 38 15.98 -2.35 -3.40
N GLU A 39 16.03 -3.58 -2.86
CA GLU A 39 17.23 -4.44 -2.92
C GLU A 39 17.14 -5.51 -4.03
N SER A 40 15.97 -5.71 -4.64
CA SER A 40 15.78 -6.75 -5.66
C SER A 40 16.22 -6.31 -7.06
N ASP A 41 16.66 -7.29 -7.84
CA ASP A 41 16.93 -7.21 -9.27
C ASP A 41 15.66 -7.31 -10.16
N VAL A 42 14.50 -7.59 -9.56
CA VAL A 42 13.21 -7.71 -10.25
C VAL A 42 12.23 -6.65 -9.77
N ASP A 43 11.23 -6.36 -10.60
CA ASP A 43 10.24 -5.35 -10.27
C ASP A 43 9.23 -5.80 -9.18
N ALA A 44 8.44 -4.85 -8.70
CA ALA A 44 7.41 -5.09 -7.69
C ALA A 44 6.31 -6.06 -8.15
N ALA A 45 6.05 -6.18 -9.45
CA ALA A 45 5.03 -7.09 -9.97
C ALA A 45 5.49 -8.55 -9.83
N GLU A 46 6.76 -8.82 -10.14
CA GLU A 46 7.38 -10.13 -9.95
C GLU A 46 7.53 -10.45 -8.46
N LEU A 47 7.95 -9.49 -7.63
CA LEU A 47 8.00 -9.69 -6.17
C LEU A 47 6.62 -10.05 -5.60
N ARG A 48 5.56 -9.33 -6.01
CA ARG A 48 4.18 -9.64 -5.63
C ARG A 48 3.78 -11.05 -6.07
N ARG A 49 4.14 -11.46 -7.31
CA ARG A 49 3.86 -12.80 -7.81
C ARG A 49 4.53 -13.88 -6.96
N ARG A 50 5.80 -13.68 -6.57
CA ARG A 50 6.57 -14.63 -5.74
C ARG A 50 5.97 -14.85 -4.35
N VAL A 51 5.31 -13.83 -3.78
CA VAL A 51 4.65 -13.92 -2.44
C VAL A 51 3.16 -14.27 -2.52
N THR A 52 2.64 -14.59 -3.71
CA THR A 52 1.24 -14.91 -3.93
C THR A 52 1.09 -16.35 -4.40
N SER A 53 0.78 -17.26 -3.47
CA SER A 53 0.46 -18.65 -3.83
C SER A 53 -0.93 -18.75 -4.47
N PRO A 54 -1.13 -19.65 -5.45
CA PRO A 54 -2.45 -19.92 -6.02
C PRO A 54 -3.44 -20.35 -4.92
N ASN A 55 -4.63 -19.74 -4.91
CA ASN A 55 -5.68 -19.96 -3.89
C ASN A 55 -5.24 -19.61 -2.45
N GLY A 56 -4.17 -18.82 -2.27
CA GLY A 56 -3.67 -18.39 -0.98
C GLY A 56 -4.41 -17.18 -0.40
N THR A 57 -4.13 -16.87 0.87
CA THR A 57 -4.69 -15.70 1.56
C THR A 57 -4.25 -14.38 0.93
N THR A 58 -3.00 -14.28 0.48
CA THR A 58 -2.49 -13.11 -0.24
C THR A 58 -3.23 -12.89 -1.55
N GLU A 59 -3.53 -13.97 -2.28
CA GLU A 59 -4.26 -13.88 -3.55
C GLU A 59 -5.68 -13.36 -3.33
N ALA A 60 -6.38 -13.86 -2.29
CA ALA A 60 -7.71 -13.41 -1.94
C ALA A 60 -7.74 -11.90 -1.58
N ALA A 61 -6.75 -11.44 -0.80
CA ALA A 61 -6.61 -10.02 -0.46
C ALA A 61 -6.35 -9.16 -1.71
N ILE A 62 -5.43 -9.57 -2.60
CA ILE A 62 -5.13 -8.86 -3.85
C ILE A 62 -6.37 -8.78 -4.75
N LYS A 63 -7.09 -9.90 -4.94
CA LYS A 63 -8.33 -9.92 -5.73
C LYS A 63 -9.37 -8.95 -5.17
N THR A 64 -9.46 -8.82 -3.85
CA THR A 64 -10.37 -7.87 -3.18
C THR A 64 -9.96 -6.42 -3.45
N PHE A 65 -8.66 -6.09 -3.35
CA PHE A 65 -8.16 -4.76 -3.71
C PHE A 65 -8.42 -4.41 -5.18
N GLN A 66 -8.19 -5.36 -6.08
CA GLN A 66 -8.41 -5.16 -7.52
C GLN A 66 -9.89 -4.98 -7.85
N ALA A 67 -10.78 -5.78 -7.26
CA ALA A 67 -12.22 -5.60 -7.41
C ALA A 67 -12.70 -4.25 -6.85
N GLY A 68 -12.03 -3.71 -5.83
CA GLY A 68 -12.24 -2.38 -5.30
C GLY A 68 -11.64 -1.23 -6.13
N GLY A 69 -10.98 -1.52 -7.25
CA GLY A 69 -10.39 -0.50 -8.13
C GLY A 69 -9.12 0.14 -7.57
N PHE A 70 -8.32 -0.61 -6.80
CA PHE A 70 -7.12 -0.10 -6.14
C PHE A 70 -6.17 0.65 -7.09
N GLU A 71 -5.86 0.08 -8.26
CA GLU A 71 -4.96 0.71 -9.23
C GLU A 71 -5.49 2.06 -9.72
N ALA A 72 -6.80 2.13 -10.01
CA ALA A 72 -7.45 3.37 -10.45
C ALA A 72 -7.46 4.43 -9.34
N LEU A 73 -7.72 4.03 -8.09
CA LEU A 73 -7.70 4.93 -6.93
C LEU A 73 -6.30 5.52 -6.69
N VAL A 74 -5.26 4.69 -6.78
CA VAL A 74 -3.87 5.15 -6.64
C VAL A 74 -3.50 6.14 -7.74
N GLN A 75 -3.89 5.85 -8.99
CA GLN A 75 -3.66 6.77 -10.11
C GLN A 75 -4.35 8.12 -9.90
N GLN A 76 -5.63 8.11 -9.50
CA GLN A 76 -6.38 9.33 -9.19
C GLN A 76 -5.72 10.13 -8.05
N ALA A 77 -5.28 9.46 -6.98
CA ALA A 77 -4.63 10.11 -5.85
C ALA A 77 -3.31 10.80 -6.26
N LEU A 78 -2.48 10.15 -7.07
CA LEU A 78 -1.22 10.75 -7.54
C LEU A 78 -1.45 11.90 -8.52
N ASN A 79 -2.45 11.80 -9.40
CA ASN A 79 -2.83 12.90 -10.28
C ASN A 79 -3.36 14.10 -9.48
N ALA A 80 -4.17 13.87 -8.45
CA ALA A 80 -4.65 14.94 -7.57
C ALA A 80 -3.50 15.64 -6.83
N ALA A 81 -2.52 14.87 -6.34
CA ALA A 81 -1.32 15.41 -5.72
C ALA A 81 -0.48 16.24 -6.71
N ALA A 82 -0.31 15.75 -7.94
CA ALA A 82 0.42 16.46 -9.00
C ALA A 82 -0.27 17.78 -9.38
N ASN A 83 -1.58 17.77 -9.60
CA ASN A 83 -2.36 18.97 -9.89
C ASN A 83 -2.24 20.02 -8.78
N ARG A 84 -2.37 19.57 -7.52
CA ARG A 84 -2.23 20.47 -6.37
C ARG A 84 -0.82 21.06 -6.26
N SER A 85 0.21 20.27 -6.59
CA SER A 85 1.59 20.75 -6.63
C SER A 85 1.78 21.85 -7.68
N ALA A 86 1.14 21.73 -8.84
CA ALA A 86 1.21 22.75 -9.90
C ALA A 86 0.50 24.04 -9.48
N GLU A 87 -0.70 23.94 -8.89
CA GLU A 87 -1.42 25.10 -8.34
C GLU A 87 -0.59 25.86 -7.30
N LEU A 88 0.08 25.14 -6.39
CA LEU A 88 0.93 25.75 -5.37
C LEU A 88 2.14 26.47 -5.98
N ALA A 89 2.74 25.91 -7.04
CA ALA A 89 3.85 26.55 -7.74
C ALA A 89 3.42 27.86 -8.42
N GLU A 90 2.22 27.89 -9.01
CA GLU A 90 1.65 29.11 -9.58
C GLU A 90 1.34 30.16 -8.50
N GLN A 91 0.79 29.75 -7.36
CA GLN A 91 0.47 30.63 -6.23
C GLN A 91 1.71 31.23 -5.55
N LEU A 92 2.81 30.48 -5.47
CA LEU A 92 4.05 30.91 -4.81
C LEU A 92 5.04 31.60 -5.76
N GLY A 93 4.85 31.45 -7.07
CA GLY A 93 5.63 32.13 -8.10
C GLY A 93 5.11 33.53 -8.44
N GLN A 94 3.95 33.91 -7.92
CA GLN A 94 3.40 35.27 -7.91
C GLN A 94 3.75 35.99 -6.61
#